data_AF-A0A662QZU0-F1
#
_entry.id   AF-A0A662QZU0-F1
#
_cell.length_a   1.000
_cell.length_b   1.000
_cell.length_c   1.000
_cell.angle_alpha   90.00
_cell.angle_beta   90.00
_cell.angle_gamma   90.00
#
_symmetry.space_group_name_H-M   'P 1'
#
loop_
_entity.id
_entity.type
_entity.pdbx_description
1 polymer ?
#
loop_
_entity_poly.entity_id
_entity_poly.type
_entity_poly.pdbx_seq_one_letter_code
_entity_poly.pdbx_strand_id
1 'polypeptide(L)'
;MKFGIPEENVSILGEGINPPRLRGFPKEKEPTLIYVGRLKKYKRVEMLIEASTILKNEFPELKVWIVGSGDMEPELRKNSKEWIHFFGFVDEEKKWELLERAWIFVMPSVKEGFGLTIAEAEACGLPAVGFNVPGVRDSI
;
A
#
# COMPACT_ATOMS: atom_id res chain seq x y z
N MET A 1 -16.47 -0.72 28.37
CA MET A 1 -15.72 -0.09 27.25
C MET A 1 -14.27 0.14 27.62
N LYS A 2 -13.37 0.05 26.63
CA LYS A 2 -11.93 0.27 26.75
C LYS A 2 -11.52 1.73 27.02
N PHE A 3 -12.41 2.71 26.77
CA PHE A 3 -12.09 4.15 26.82
C PHE A 3 -13.07 5.02 27.63
N GLY A 4 -13.99 4.41 28.39
CA GLY A 4 -14.95 5.15 29.23
C GLY A 4 -16.05 5.93 28.50
N ILE A 5 -16.24 5.69 27.19
CA ILE A 5 -17.31 6.30 26.38
C ILE A 5 -18.51 5.35 26.31
N PRO A 6 -19.73 5.76 26.75
CA PRO A 6 -20.94 4.94 26.68
C PRO A 6 -21.28 4.44 25.25
N GLU A 7 -21.85 3.25 25.07
CA GLU A 7 -22.01 2.63 23.72
C GLU A 7 -23.10 3.36 22.94
N GLU A 8 -24.10 3.88 23.65
CA GLU A 8 -25.15 4.74 23.09
C GLU A 8 -24.59 6.03 22.45
N ASN A 9 -23.36 6.41 22.81
CA ASN A 9 -22.66 7.55 22.23
C ASN A 9 -21.67 7.14 21.13
N VAL A 10 -21.68 5.88 20.68
CA VAL A 10 -20.78 5.36 19.64
C VAL A 10 -21.60 4.92 18.43
N SER A 11 -21.30 5.51 17.28
CA SER A 11 -21.84 5.10 15.97
C SER A 11 -20.71 4.69 15.03
N ILE A 12 -20.92 3.64 14.25
CA ILE A 12 -19.97 3.22 13.21
C ILE A 12 -20.43 3.82 11.88
N LEU A 13 -19.56 4.63 11.27
CA LEU A 13 -19.71 5.08 9.89
C LEU A 13 -18.65 4.38 9.06
N GLY A 14 -19.08 3.64 8.04
CA GLY A 14 -18.16 2.97 7.13
C GLY A 14 -17.42 3.98 6.26
N GLU A 15 -16.13 3.76 6.07
CA GLU A 15 -15.33 4.51 5.10
C GLU A 15 -15.67 4.05 3.68
N GLY A 16 -15.62 4.98 2.73
CA GLY A 16 -15.93 4.71 1.33
C GLY A 16 -14.87 5.30 0.41
N ILE A 17 -14.66 4.63 -0.73
CA ILE A 17 -13.85 5.14 -1.84
C ILE A 17 -14.74 5.42 -3.04
N ASN A 18 -14.29 6.31 -3.92
CA ASN A 18 -14.95 6.59 -5.20
C ASN A 18 -14.01 6.18 -6.35
N PRO A 19 -13.91 4.87 -6.67
CA PRO A 19 -13.03 4.41 -7.74
C PRO A 19 -13.51 4.97 -9.09
N PRO A 20 -12.59 5.38 -9.98
CA PRO A 20 -12.96 5.71 -11.34
C PRO A 20 -13.44 4.46 -12.08
N ARG A 21 -13.96 4.65 -13.29
CA ARG A 21 -14.14 3.53 -14.20
C ARG A 21 -12.77 2.91 -14.50
N LEU A 22 -12.55 1.72 -13.96
CA LEU A 22 -11.33 0.95 -14.21
C LEU A 22 -11.14 0.71 -15.71
N ARG A 23 -9.90 0.80 -16.16
CA ARG A 23 -9.57 0.69 -17.59
C ARG A 23 -9.28 -0.76 -17.99
N GLY A 24 -9.13 -1.67 -17.03
CA GLY A 24 -8.81 -3.07 -17.26
C GLY A 24 -7.37 -3.25 -17.72
N PHE A 25 -6.43 -2.49 -17.15
CA PHE A 25 -5.03 -2.65 -17.53
C PHE A 25 -4.54 -4.07 -17.21
N PRO A 26 -3.78 -4.71 -18.13
CA PRO A 26 -3.18 -5.99 -17.82
C PRO A 26 -2.16 -5.83 -16.70
N LYS A 27 -2.03 -6.87 -15.87
CA LYS A 27 -0.95 -6.96 -14.88
C LYS A 27 0.41 -6.85 -15.57
N GLU A 28 1.40 -6.31 -14.86
CA GLU A 28 2.79 -6.32 -15.33
C GLU A 28 3.23 -7.73 -15.69
N LYS A 29 4.14 -7.86 -16.65
CA LYS A 29 4.67 -9.18 -17.04
C LYS A 29 5.44 -9.80 -15.89
N GLU A 30 6.23 -8.99 -15.19
CA GLU A 30 7.01 -9.41 -14.05
C GLU A 30 6.23 -9.21 -12.74
N PRO A 31 6.43 -10.08 -11.72
CA PRO A 31 5.82 -9.92 -10.42
C PRO A 31 6.12 -8.53 -9.84
N THR A 32 5.07 -7.80 -9.47
CA THR A 32 5.20 -6.40 -9.07
C THR A 32 4.45 -6.15 -7.75
N LEU A 33 5.19 -5.82 -6.69
CA LEU A 33 4.62 -5.35 -5.43
C LEU A 33 4.40 -3.84 -5.50
N ILE A 34 3.30 -3.34 -4.95
CA ILE A 34 3.05 -1.90 -4.86
C ILE A 34 2.72 -1.46 -3.45
N TYR A 35 3.26 -0.31 -3.06
CA TYR A 35 2.85 0.47 -1.90
C TYR A 35 2.35 1.83 -2.37
N VAL A 36 1.21 2.28 -1.84
CA VAL A 36 0.67 3.63 -2.07
C VAL A 36 0.42 4.30 -0.72
N GLY A 37 1.11 5.42 -0.47
CA GLY A 37 0.91 6.23 0.71
C GLY A 37 2.07 7.15 1.06
N ARG A 38 1.92 7.91 2.14
CA ARG A 38 3.00 8.78 2.65
C ARG A 38 4.21 7.96 3.09
N LEU A 39 5.42 8.45 2.86
CA LEU A 39 6.66 7.81 3.31
C LEU A 39 7.02 8.33 4.70
N LYS A 40 6.41 7.73 5.73
CA LYS A 40 6.57 8.08 7.15
C LYS A 40 7.08 6.88 7.94
N LYS A 41 7.80 7.13 9.03
CA LYS A 41 8.38 6.05 9.86
C LYS A 41 7.36 5.01 10.32
N TYR A 42 6.16 5.40 10.72
CA TYR A 42 5.12 4.44 11.16
C TYR A 42 4.48 3.64 10.00
N LYS A 43 4.75 4.00 8.74
CA LYS A 43 4.29 3.25 7.56
C LYS A 43 5.22 2.09 7.24
N ARG A 44 6.43 2.07 7.81
CA ARG A 44 7.42 0.98 7.73
C ARG A 44 7.75 0.50 6.31
N VAL A 45 7.82 1.42 5.34
CA VAL A 45 8.12 1.06 3.94
C VAL A 45 9.50 0.41 3.80
N GLU A 46 10.43 0.68 4.73
CA GLU A 46 11.71 -0.03 4.81
C GLU A 46 11.55 -1.54 4.98
N MET A 47 10.51 -2.01 5.69
CA MET A 47 10.27 -3.45 5.84
C MET A 47 9.81 -4.10 4.53
N LEU A 48 9.10 -3.38 3.67
CA LEU A 48 8.79 -3.85 2.32
C LEU A 48 10.07 -3.99 1.49
N ILE A 49 10.99 -3.03 1.59
CA ILE A 49 12.28 -3.07 0.88
C ILE A 49 13.13 -4.25 1.37
N GLU A 50 13.19 -4.47 2.68
CA GLU A 50 13.91 -5.61 3.27
C GLU A 50 13.29 -6.94 2.85
N ALA A 51 11.97 -7.10 2.99
CA ALA A 51 11.27 -8.33 2.61
C ALA A 51 11.40 -8.63 1.11
N SER A 52 11.26 -7.63 0.26
CA SER A 52 11.43 -7.79 -1.19
C SER A 52 12.85 -8.16 -1.60
N THR A 53 13.86 -7.72 -0.84
CA THR A 53 15.26 -8.14 -1.07
C THR A 53 15.44 -9.63 -0.84
N ILE A 54 14.74 -10.20 0.15
CA ILE A 54 14.73 -11.65 0.40
C ILE A 54 14.01 -12.38 -0.75
N LEU A 55 12.82 -11.90 -1.12
CA LEU A 55 12.01 -12.48 -2.20
C LEU A 55 12.70 -12.42 -3.56
N LYS A 56 13.58 -11.44 -3.79
CA LYS A 56 14.33 -11.30 -5.05
C LYS A 56 15.18 -12.54 -5.38
N ASN A 57 15.58 -13.34 -4.38
CA ASN A 57 16.32 -14.58 -4.61
C ASN A 57 15.44 -15.68 -5.24
N GLU A 58 14.16 -15.72 -4.89
CA GLU A 58 13.18 -16.68 -5.44
C GLU A 58 12.50 -16.15 -6.70
N PHE A 59 12.34 -14.82 -6.79
CA PHE A 59 11.72 -14.12 -7.92
C PHE A 59 12.71 -13.08 -8.49
N PRO A 60 13.68 -13.49 -9.33
CA PRO A 60 14.70 -12.59 -9.86
C PRO A 60 14.15 -11.40 -10.65
N GLU A 61 12.95 -11.52 -11.22
CA GLU A 61 12.29 -10.46 -11.99
C GLU A 61 11.42 -9.53 -11.14
N LEU A 62 11.31 -9.77 -9.82
CA LEU A 62 10.47 -9.00 -8.91
C LEU A 62 10.74 -7.49 -8.99
N LYS A 63 9.69 -6.70 -9.17
CA LYS A 63 9.71 -5.24 -9.09
C LYS A 63 8.97 -4.78 -7.85
N VAL A 64 9.41 -3.64 -7.29
CA VAL A 64 8.68 -2.96 -6.21
C VAL A 64 8.38 -1.54 -6.66
N TRP A 65 7.12 -1.14 -6.56
CA TRP A 65 6.64 0.20 -6.87
C TRP A 65 6.26 0.91 -5.57
N ILE A 66 6.86 2.08 -5.34
CA ILE A 66 6.59 2.93 -4.19
C ILE A 66 5.99 4.22 -4.71
N VAL A 67 4.71 4.43 -4.40
CA VAL A 67 3.93 5.59 -4.80
C VAL A 67 3.63 6.45 -3.58
N GLY A 68 3.92 7.74 -3.69
CA GLY A 68 3.85 8.73 -2.63
C GLY A 68 5.22 9.30 -2.25
N SER A 69 5.22 10.22 -1.30
CA SER A 69 6.40 10.94 -0.83
C SER A 69 6.37 11.16 0.68
N GLY A 70 7.49 11.56 1.26
CA GLY A 70 7.58 11.86 2.69
C GLY A 70 9.00 12.03 3.21
N ASP A 71 9.12 12.26 4.51
CA ASP A 71 10.39 12.49 5.22
C ASP A 71 11.31 11.27 5.20
N MET A 72 10.77 10.05 5.10
CA MET A 72 11.57 8.84 4.97
C MET A 72 12.15 8.64 3.56
N GLU A 73 11.69 9.38 2.54
CA GLU A 73 12.05 9.12 1.15
C GLU A 73 13.57 9.12 0.88
N PRO A 74 14.37 10.09 1.38
CA PRO A 74 15.82 10.08 1.15
C PRO A 74 16.52 8.84 1.71
N GLU A 75 16.11 8.39 2.89
CA GLU A 75 16.65 7.19 3.53
C GLU A 75 16.25 5.92 2.77
N LEU A 76 14.97 5.80 2.39
CA LEU A 76 14.46 4.68 1.62
C LEU A 76 15.17 4.56 0.27
N ARG A 77 15.32 5.67 -0.47
CA ARG A 77 16.01 5.70 -1.77
C ARG A 77 17.48 5.30 -1.63
N LYS A 78 18.17 5.81 -0.60
CA LYS A 78 19.59 5.48 -0.35
C LYS A 78 19.81 3.98 -0.15
N ASN A 79 18.87 3.30 0.49
CA ASN A 79 18.96 1.87 0.79
C ASN A 79 18.31 0.98 -0.28
N SER A 80 17.74 1.57 -1.33
CA SER A 80 17.02 0.84 -2.38
C SER A 80 17.93 0.33 -3.49
N LYS A 81 17.44 -0.67 -4.21
CA LYS A 81 18.07 -1.25 -5.40
C LYS A 81 17.36 -0.75 -6.67
N GLU A 82 17.97 -0.94 -7.83
CA GLU A 82 17.46 -0.43 -9.12
C GLU A 82 16.08 -1.01 -9.52
N TRP A 83 15.72 -2.18 -8.99
CA TRP A 83 14.41 -2.82 -9.21
C TRP A 83 13.30 -2.30 -8.28
N ILE A 84 13.60 -1.29 -7.46
CA ILE A 84 12.67 -0.57 -6.60
C ILE A 84 12.44 0.82 -7.22
N HIS A 85 11.23 1.03 -7.72
CA HIS A 85 10.83 2.24 -8.44
C HIS A 85 10.01 3.15 -7.54
N PHE A 86 10.56 4.33 -7.23
CA PHE A 86 9.84 5.37 -6.53
C PHE A 86 9.22 6.34 -7.54
N PHE A 87 7.89 6.35 -7.60
CA PHE A 87 7.12 7.22 -8.49
C PHE A 87 6.94 8.63 -7.91
N GLY A 88 7.21 8.81 -6.61
CA GLY A 88 6.87 10.05 -5.92
C GLY A 88 5.35 10.24 -5.84
N PHE A 89 4.92 11.49 -5.68
CA PHE A 89 3.50 11.82 -5.78
C PHE A 89 3.05 11.76 -7.24
N VAL A 90 1.98 11.01 -7.51
CA VAL A 90 1.38 10.87 -8.84
C VAL A 90 -0.07 11.34 -8.80
N ASP A 91 -0.63 11.68 -9.95
CA ASP A 91 -2.05 12.01 -10.06
C ASP A 91 -2.95 10.76 -9.88
N GLU A 92 -4.25 11.01 -9.73
CA GLU A 92 -5.24 9.93 -9.54
C GLU A 92 -5.22 8.94 -10.70
N GLU A 93 -5.20 9.41 -11.95
CA GLU A 93 -5.20 8.54 -13.13
C GLU A 93 -4.02 7.56 -13.09
N LYS A 94 -2.82 8.06 -12.79
CA LYS A 94 -1.63 7.23 -12.69
C LYS A 94 -1.65 6.31 -11.48
N LYS A 95 -2.18 6.75 -10.33
CA LYS A 95 -2.36 5.88 -9.15
C LYS A 95 -3.21 4.67 -9.50
N TRP A 96 -4.36 4.88 -10.12
CA TRP A 96 -5.28 3.81 -10.52
C TRP A 96 -4.66 2.89 -11.58
N GLU A 97 -3.96 3.45 -12.58
CA GLU A 97 -3.19 2.66 -13.54
C GLU A 97 -2.16 1.75 -12.84
N LEU A 98 -1.37 2.28 -11.91
CA LEU A 98 -0.36 1.50 -11.19
C LEU A 98 -0.98 0.40 -10.32
N LEU A 99 -2.11 0.70 -9.65
CA LEU A 99 -2.86 -0.30 -8.87
C LEU A 99 -3.42 -1.41 -9.77
N GLU A 100 -4.00 -1.08 -10.92
CA GLU A 100 -4.52 -2.08 -11.86
C GLU A 100 -3.39 -3.00 -12.39
N ARG A 101 -2.19 -2.47 -12.61
CA ARG A 101 -1.04 -3.20 -13.18
C ARG A 101 -0.24 -4.02 -12.16
N ALA A 102 -0.25 -3.64 -10.89
CA ALA A 102 0.50 -4.35 -9.85
C ALA A 102 -0.10 -5.72 -9.52
N TRP A 103 0.70 -6.62 -8.93
CA TRP A 103 0.31 -7.99 -8.58
C TRP A 103 -0.14 -8.14 -7.14
N ILE A 104 0.51 -7.44 -6.21
CA ILE A 104 0.17 -7.45 -4.78
C ILE A 104 0.32 -6.04 -4.21
N PHE A 105 -0.69 -5.57 -3.48
CA PHE A 105 -0.60 -4.38 -2.64
C PHE A 105 -0.01 -4.74 -1.28
N VAL A 106 0.94 -3.94 -0.79
CA VAL A 106 1.58 -4.18 0.52
C VAL A 106 1.33 -3.00 1.46
N MET A 107 0.75 -3.26 2.62
CA MET A 107 0.53 -2.31 3.71
C MET A 107 1.37 -2.68 4.94
N PRO A 108 2.64 -2.26 5.03
CA PRO A 108 3.50 -2.58 6.18
C PRO A 108 3.26 -1.63 7.38
N SER A 109 2.18 -0.83 7.37
CA SER A 109 1.98 0.15 8.44
C SER A 109 1.64 -0.51 9.78
N VAL A 110 2.26 -0.01 10.85
CA VAL A 110 1.95 -0.41 12.24
C VAL A 110 0.81 0.38 12.86
N LYS A 111 0.31 1.41 12.16
CA LYS A 111 -0.79 2.27 12.62
C LYS A 111 -1.55 2.84 11.44
N GLU A 112 -2.81 2.42 11.29
CA GLU A 112 -3.77 3.01 10.36
C GLU A 112 -5.07 3.40 11.06
N GLY A 113 -5.82 4.30 10.42
CA GLY A 113 -7.21 4.56 10.80
C GLY A 113 -8.13 3.46 10.27
N PHE A 114 -8.23 3.37 8.95
CA PHE A 114 -8.93 2.31 8.24
C PHE A 114 -7.94 1.69 7.25
N GLY A 115 -7.75 2.31 6.09
CA GLY A 115 -6.79 1.83 5.10
C GLY A 115 -7.30 2.12 3.70
N LEU A 116 -7.63 3.38 3.41
CA LEU A 116 -8.29 3.75 2.15
C LEU A 116 -7.52 3.25 0.91
N THR A 117 -6.19 3.23 0.95
CA THR A 117 -5.37 2.71 -0.16
C THR A 117 -5.43 1.18 -0.31
N ILE A 118 -5.79 0.45 0.75
CA ILE A 118 -6.14 -0.99 0.65
C ILE A 118 -7.47 -1.12 -0.11
N ALA A 119 -8.50 -0.37 0.29
CA ALA A 119 -9.79 -0.40 -0.40
C ALA A 119 -9.67 0.00 -1.89
N GLU A 120 -8.80 0.96 -2.21
CA GLU A 120 -8.47 1.32 -3.61
C GLU A 120 -7.81 0.16 -4.37
N ALA A 121 -6.88 -0.56 -3.74
CA ALA A 121 -6.28 -1.76 -4.32
C ALA A 121 -7.32 -2.87 -4.55
N GLU A 122 -8.15 -3.15 -3.55
CA GLU A 122 -9.21 -4.15 -3.64
C GLU A 122 -10.24 -3.83 -4.73
N ALA A 123 -10.57 -2.55 -4.93
CA ALA A 123 -11.41 -2.12 -6.05
C ALA A 123 -10.81 -2.51 -7.41
N CYS A 124 -9.49 -2.54 -7.54
CA CYS A 124 -8.77 -3.02 -8.72
C CYS A 124 -8.61 -4.55 -8.79
N GLY A 125 -9.21 -5.31 -7.85
CA GLY A 125 -9.00 -6.75 -7.72
C GLY A 125 -7.55 -7.11 -7.34
N LEU A 126 -6.82 -6.18 -6.72
CA LEU A 126 -5.43 -6.37 -6.32
C LEU A 126 -5.39 -6.98 -4.90
N PRO A 127 -4.90 -8.21 -4.71
CA PRO A 127 -4.78 -8.78 -3.37
C PRO A 127 -3.85 -7.95 -2.50
N ALA A 128 -4.21 -7.79 -1.22
CA ALA A 128 -3.46 -7.02 -0.24
C ALA A 128 -2.80 -7.91 0.81
N VAL A 129 -1.58 -7.54 1.20
CA VAL A 129 -0.86 -8.10 2.35
C VAL A 129 -0.54 -6.97 3.30
N GLY A 130 -0.88 -7.12 4.58
CA GLY A 130 -0.64 -6.08 5.57
C GLY A 130 -0.29 -6.62 6.94
N PHE A 131 0.12 -5.73 7.83
CA PHE A 131 0.35 -6.08 9.23
C PHE A 131 -0.97 -6.32 9.96
N ASN A 132 -0.95 -7.28 10.89
CA ASN A 132 -2.09 -7.57 11.77
C ASN A 132 -2.20 -6.52 12.89
N VAL A 133 -2.63 -5.31 12.53
CA VAL A 133 -2.87 -4.18 13.43
C VAL A 133 -4.27 -3.60 13.19
N PRO A 134 -4.88 -2.90 14.16
CA PRO A 134 -6.16 -2.22 13.96
C PRO A 134 -6.14 -1.26 12.76
N GLY A 135 -7.28 -1.11 12.09
CA GLY A 135 -7.38 -0.40 10.81
C GLY A 135 -7.01 -1.31 9.66
N VAL A 136 -5.73 -1.74 9.59
CA VAL A 136 -5.23 -2.61 8.51
C VAL A 136 -5.99 -3.94 8.46
N ARG A 137 -6.12 -4.62 9.62
CA ARG A 137 -6.88 -5.89 9.70
C ARG A 137 -8.35 -5.71 9.33
N ASP A 138 -8.91 -4.55 9.62
CA ASP A 138 -10.33 -4.28 9.37
C ASP A 138 -10.60 -3.94 7.89
N SER A 139 -9.53 -3.83 7.09
CA SER A 139 -9.55 -3.47 5.66
C SER A 139 -9.03 -4.59 4.73
N ILE A 140 -8.74 -5.80 5.23
CA ILE A 140 -8.24 -6.97 4.47
C ILE A 140 -9.14 -8.18 4.76
#